data_AF-A0A6V7JPQ0-F1
#
_entry.id   AF-A0A6V7JPQ0-F1
#
_cell.length_a   1.000
_cell.length_b   1.000
_cell.length_c   1.000
_cell.angle_alpha   90.00
_cell.angle_beta   90.00
_cell.angle_gamma   90.00
#
_symmetry.space_group_name_H-M   'P 1'
#
loop_
_entity.id
_entity.type
_entity.pdbx_description
1 polymer ?
#
loop_
_entity_poly.entity_id
_entity_poly.type
_entity_poly.pdbx_seq_one_letter_code
_entity_poly.pdbx_strand_id
1 'polypeptide(L)'
;YFSWPDPTAPPNWQFLGYISNTKPSAIFKISNLKKNHEFENVNGGIFGVGKISHVAQIGISVEPLSVIEPQAAALTTTTQNSMVEFAQKMISTFLNYVSSFSVTQAQMTANPTENFVPLSSVQG
;
A
#
# COMPACT_ATOMS: atom_id res chain seq x y z
N TYR A 1 8.56 -10.33 -10.93
CA TYR A 1 9.24 -9.52 -9.91
C TYR A 1 9.58 -8.15 -10.47
N PHE A 2 9.75 -7.16 -9.60
CA PHE A 2 10.14 -5.80 -9.95
C PHE A 2 11.20 -5.29 -8.99
N SER A 3 12.13 -4.48 -9.50
CA SER A 3 13.15 -3.81 -8.70
C SER A 3 13.21 -2.33 -9.07
N TRP A 4 13.19 -1.45 -8.07
CA TRP A 4 13.42 -0.02 -8.26
C TRP A 4 14.91 0.24 -8.51
N PRO A 5 15.26 1.29 -9.26
CA PRO A 5 16.65 1.71 -9.37
C PRO A 5 17.14 2.22 -8.02
N ASP A 6 18.36 1.85 -7.67
CA ASP A 6 19.02 2.28 -6.45
C ASP A 6 20.48 2.58 -6.79
N PRO A 7 20.96 3.81 -6.56
CA PRO A 7 22.35 4.18 -6.86
C PRO A 7 23.35 3.64 -5.83
N THR A 8 22.87 3.14 -4.70
CA THR A 8 23.70 2.79 -3.53
C THR A 8 23.61 1.32 -3.15
N ALA A 9 22.60 0.61 -3.63
CA ALA A 9 22.38 -0.79 -3.32
C ALA A 9 22.16 -1.66 -4.58
N PRO A 10 22.51 -2.95 -4.51
CA PRO A 10 22.10 -3.92 -5.52
C PRO A 10 20.57 -4.00 -5.67
N PRO A 11 20.06 -4.49 -6.82
CA PRO A 11 18.63 -4.65 -7.03
C PRO A 11 17.95 -5.49 -5.93
N ASN A 12 16.91 -4.94 -5.31
CA ASN A 12 16.02 -5.68 -4.41
C ASN A 12 14.75 -6.09 -5.18
N TRP A 13 14.35 -7.36 -5.09
CA TRP A 13 13.30 -7.93 -5.92
C TRP A 13 12.00 -8.13 -5.16
N GLN A 14 10.99 -7.35 -5.53
CA GLN A 14 9.63 -7.51 -5.03
C GLN A 14 8.81 -8.41 -5.95
N PHE A 15 8.15 -9.41 -5.38
CA PHE A 15 7.18 -10.21 -6.14
C PHE A 15 5.96 -9.34 -6.47
N LEU A 16 5.48 -9.41 -7.72
CA LEU A 16 4.29 -8.68 -8.18
C LEU A 16 3.07 -9.58 -8.31
N GLY A 17 3.30 -10.86 -8.61
CA GLY A 17 2.30 -11.80 -9.09
C GLY A 17 2.92 -12.74 -10.11
N TYR A 18 2.07 -13.54 -10.76
CA TYR A 18 2.48 -14.56 -11.72
C TYR A 18 1.62 -14.54 -12.97
N ILE A 19 2.14 -15.19 -14.02
CA ILE A 19 1.44 -15.55 -15.24
C ILE A 19 1.59 -17.06 -15.45
N SER A 20 0.61 -17.67 -16.11
CA SER A 20 0.60 -19.10 -16.41
C SER A 20 -0.06 -19.34 -17.77
N ASN A 21 -0.04 -20.58 -18.26
CA ASN A 21 -0.77 -20.93 -19.48
C ASN A 21 -2.29 -20.71 -19.35
N THR A 22 -2.84 -20.80 -18.13
CA THR A 22 -4.26 -20.53 -17.87
C THR A 22 -4.56 -19.04 -17.77
N LYS A 23 -3.57 -18.22 -17.41
CA LYS A 23 -3.66 -16.75 -17.37
C LYS A 23 -2.36 -16.13 -17.91
N PRO A 24 -2.25 -15.93 -19.23
CA PRO A 24 -0.98 -15.59 -19.88
C PRO A 24 -0.58 -14.11 -19.74
N SER A 25 -1.43 -13.27 -19.17
CA SER A 25 -1.17 -11.84 -18.98
C SER A 25 -1.67 -11.32 -17.64
N ALA A 26 -1.00 -10.27 -17.15
CA ALA A 26 -1.35 -9.56 -15.92
C ALA A 26 -0.89 -8.10 -16.00
N ILE A 27 -1.57 -7.22 -15.27
CA ILE A 27 -1.23 -5.81 -15.14
C ILE A 27 -0.93 -5.51 -13.68
N PHE A 28 0.17 -4.83 -13.41
CA PHE A 28 0.61 -4.50 -12.06
C PHE A 28 0.84 -2.99 -11.92
N LYS A 29 0.25 -2.37 -10.90
CA LYS A 29 0.49 -0.97 -10.55
C LYS A 29 1.76 -0.87 -9.72
N ILE A 30 2.79 -0.21 -10.26
CA ILE A 30 4.09 -0.09 -9.59
C ILE A 30 4.25 1.17 -8.74
N SER A 31 3.42 2.21 -8.92
CA SER A 31 3.63 3.54 -8.33
C SER A 31 3.69 3.59 -6.80
N ASN A 32 3.06 2.63 -6.13
CA ASN A 32 2.94 2.56 -4.67
C ASN A 32 3.74 1.39 -4.10
N LEU A 33 4.60 0.76 -4.92
CA LEU A 33 5.50 -0.27 -4.43
C LEU A 33 6.53 0.40 -3.54
N LYS A 34 6.60 -0.10 -2.31
CA LYS A 34 7.62 0.26 -1.35
C LYS A 34 9.02 0.12 -1.97
N LYS A 35 9.89 1.07 -1.64
CA LYS A 35 11.22 1.19 -2.26
C LYS A 35 12.18 0.13 -1.70
N ASN A 36 13.30 -0.09 -2.39
CA ASN A 36 14.27 -1.15 -2.04
C ASN A 36 14.75 -1.10 -0.58
N HIS A 37 14.81 0.08 0.04
CA HIS A 37 15.21 0.30 1.43
C HIS A 37 14.12 -0.06 2.47
N GLU A 38 12.88 -0.27 2.03
CA GLU A 38 11.72 -0.43 2.91
C GLU A 38 11.38 -1.91 3.18
N PHE A 39 12.20 -2.83 2.67
CA PHE A 39 12.05 -4.27 2.91
C PHE A 39 13.39 -5.00 3.00
N GLU A 40 13.44 -5.99 3.88
CA GLU A 40 14.53 -6.97 3.91
C GLU A 40 14.58 -7.76 2.61
N ASN A 41 15.80 -8.09 2.17
CA ASN A 41 16.05 -8.72 0.89
C ASN A 41 15.70 -10.23 0.96
N VAL A 42 14.40 -10.55 0.93
CA VAL A 42 13.91 -11.94 1.03
C VAL A 42 14.22 -12.75 -0.24
N ASN A 43 14.37 -12.08 -1.39
CA ASN A 43 14.54 -12.72 -2.71
C ASN A 43 15.93 -12.55 -3.34
N GLY A 44 16.95 -12.21 -2.54
CA GLY A 44 18.27 -11.76 -3.04
C GLY A 44 19.07 -12.78 -3.85
N GLY A 45 18.63 -14.03 -3.87
CA GLY A 45 19.24 -15.10 -4.65
C GLY A 45 18.56 -15.43 -5.98
N ILE A 46 17.30 -15.01 -6.21
CA ILE A 46 16.50 -15.53 -7.36
C ILE A 46 17.10 -15.12 -8.71
N PHE A 47 17.63 -13.89 -8.81
CA PHE A 47 18.26 -13.38 -10.03
C PHE A 47 19.77 -13.15 -9.86
N GLY A 48 20.36 -13.73 -8.81
CA GLY A 48 21.75 -13.49 -8.42
C GLY A 48 22.03 -12.06 -7.90
N VAL A 49 23.29 -11.79 -7.56
CA VAL A 49 23.74 -10.46 -7.14
C VAL A 49 23.90 -9.57 -8.37
N GLY A 50 22.86 -8.78 -8.66
CA GLY A 50 22.89 -7.77 -9.71
C GLY A 50 23.86 -6.63 -9.38
N LYS A 51 24.47 -6.03 -10.41
CA LYS A 51 25.20 -4.76 -10.25
C LYS A 51 24.20 -3.64 -9.91
N ILE A 52 24.68 -2.61 -9.22
CA ILE A 52 23.92 -1.38 -8.95
C ILE A 52 23.33 -0.87 -10.27
N SER A 53 22.02 -0.66 -10.30
CA SER A 53 21.27 -0.27 -11.51
C SER A 53 20.59 1.07 -11.30
N HIS A 54 20.78 1.98 -12.26
CA HIS A 54 20.09 3.26 -12.33
C HIS A 54 18.74 3.18 -13.08
N VAL A 55 18.35 1.99 -13.52
CA VAL A 55 17.10 1.75 -14.26
C VAL A 55 16.26 0.70 -13.53
N ALA A 56 14.93 0.89 -13.52
CA ALA A 56 13.98 -0.09 -12.99
C ALA A 56 14.03 -1.39 -13.81
N GLN A 57 13.87 -2.53 -13.13
CA GLN A 57 14.00 -3.85 -13.76
C GLN A 57 12.77 -4.71 -13.52
N ILE A 58 12.42 -5.51 -14.53
CA ILE A 58 11.41 -6.57 -14.43
C ILE A 58 12.13 -7.92 -14.52
N GLY A 59 11.88 -8.77 -13.53
CA GLY A 59 12.47 -10.10 -13.43
C GLY A 59 11.39 -11.17 -13.56
N ILE A 60 11.57 -12.12 -14.48
CA ILE A 60 10.67 -13.26 -14.68
C ILE A 60 11.44 -14.53 -14.34
N SER A 61 10.95 -15.26 -13.34
CA SER A 61 11.49 -16.53 -12.89
C SER A 61 10.49 -17.63 -13.24
N VAL A 62 10.97 -18.77 -13.72
CA VAL A 62 10.13 -19.94 -14.05
C VAL A 62 10.17 -20.89 -12.86
N GLU A 63 9.04 -21.01 -12.17
CA GLU A 63 8.93 -21.78 -10.92
C GLU A 63 7.70 -22.71 -10.96
N PRO A 64 7.70 -23.80 -10.19
CA PRO A 64 6.53 -24.67 -10.07
C PRO A 64 5.33 -23.93 -9.46
N LEU A 65 4.12 -24.21 -9.96
CA LEU A 65 2.88 -23.59 -9.46
C LEU A 65 2.68 -23.78 -7.95
N SER A 66 3.11 -24.92 -7.40
CA SER A 66 3.04 -25.21 -5.97
C SER A 66 3.81 -24.23 -5.08
N VAL A 67 4.81 -23.53 -5.63
CA VAL A 67 5.59 -22.49 -4.93
C VAL A 67 4.97 -21.11 -5.13
N ILE A 68 4.46 -20.83 -6.34
CA ILE A 68 3.94 -19.52 -6.74
C ILE A 68 2.58 -19.22 -6.09
N GLU A 69 1.67 -20.19 -6.04
CA GLU A 69 0.29 -19.98 -5.57
C GLU A 69 0.21 -19.48 -4.11
N PRO A 70 0.94 -20.05 -3.14
CA PRO A 70 0.99 -19.52 -1.78
C PRO A 70 1.54 -18.09 -1.71
N GLN A 71 2.57 -17.77 -2.50
CA GLN A 71 3.15 -16.43 -2.54
C GLN A 71 2.17 -15.40 -3.11
N ALA A 72 1.43 -15.77 -4.16
CA ALA A 72 0.40 -14.93 -4.73
C ALA A 72 -0.75 -14.68 -3.74
N ALA A 73 -1.18 -15.69 -2.99
CA ALA A 73 -2.20 -15.54 -1.96
C ALA A 73 -1.75 -14.54 -0.88
N ALA A 74 -0.50 -14.61 -0.42
CA ALA A 74 0.05 -13.67 0.57
C ALA A 74 0.09 -12.21 0.08
N LEU A 75 0.22 -11.97 -1.23
CA LEU A 75 0.13 -10.61 -1.79
C LEU A 75 -1.30 -10.06 -1.76
N THR A 76 -2.29 -10.90 -2.04
CA THR A 76 -3.70 -10.48 -2.05
C THR A 76 -4.15 -10.05 -0.65
N THR A 77 -3.77 -10.80 0.39
CA THR A 77 -4.06 -10.46 1.78
C THR A 77 -3.41 -9.15 2.21
N THR A 78 -2.15 -8.93 1.84
CA THR A 78 -1.43 -7.67 2.11
C THR A 78 -2.14 -6.45 1.50
N THR A 79 -2.61 -6.58 0.26
CA THR A 79 -3.31 -5.50 -0.45
C THR A 79 -4.67 -5.17 0.19
N GLN A 80 -5.41 -6.19 0.64
CA GLN A 80 -6.69 -6.01 1.35
C GLN A 80 -6.48 -5.25 2.68
N ASN A 81 -5.46 -5.61 3.45
CA ASN A 81 -5.14 -4.92 4.69
C ASN A 81 -4.85 -3.43 4.47
N SER A 82 -4.13 -3.07 3.40
CA SER A 82 -3.85 -1.66 3.09
C SER A 82 -5.11 -0.82 2.82
N MET A 83 -6.16 -1.41 2.22
CA MET A 83 -7.42 -0.69 1.99
C MET A 83 -8.19 -0.46 3.29
N VAL A 84 -8.17 -1.44 4.20
CA VAL A 84 -8.77 -1.30 5.54
C VAL A 84 -8.03 -0.24 6.35
N GLU A 85 -6.69 -0.26 6.35
CA GLU A 85 -5.87 0.76 7.01
C GLU A 85 -6.14 2.17 6.47
N PHE A 86 -6.29 2.29 5.14
CA PHE A 86 -6.66 3.56 4.51
C PHE A 86 -8.03 4.05 5.00
N ALA A 87 -9.06 3.20 5.00
CA ALA A 87 -10.39 3.56 5.47
C ALA A 87 -10.39 3.94 6.96
N GLN A 88 -9.66 3.20 7.79
CA GLN A 88 -9.49 3.49 9.21
C GLN A 88 -8.83 4.86 9.44
N LYS A 89 -7.74 5.14 8.71
CA LYS A 89 -7.05 6.44 8.81
C LYS A 89 -7.94 7.58 8.32
N MET A 90 -8.66 7.40 7.21
CA MET A 90 -9.62 8.39 6.69
C MET A 90 -10.69 8.76 7.73
N ILE A 91 -11.35 7.75 8.32
CA ILE A 91 -12.40 7.98 9.32
C ILE A 91 -11.80 8.62 10.58
N SER A 92 -10.64 8.15 11.04
CA SER A 92 -9.97 8.73 12.20
C SER A 92 -9.59 10.20 11.98
N THR A 93 -8.99 10.53 10.84
CA THR A 93 -8.63 11.91 10.50
C THR A 93 -9.87 12.78 10.36
N PHE A 94 -10.94 12.29 9.73
CA PHE A 94 -12.19 13.02 9.61
C PHE A 94 -12.82 13.32 10.98
N LEU A 95 -12.92 12.32 11.86
CA LEU A 95 -13.46 12.50 13.21
C LEU A 95 -12.61 13.46 14.03
N ASN A 96 -11.28 13.31 14.01
CA ASN A 96 -10.38 14.21 14.71
C ASN A 96 -10.54 15.67 14.21
N TYR A 97 -10.68 15.85 12.90
CA TYR A 97 -10.91 17.17 12.31
C TYR A 97 -12.25 17.76 12.76
N VAL A 98 -13.37 17.04 12.59
CA VAL A 98 -14.71 17.52 13.00
C VAL A 98 -14.77 17.77 14.51
N SER A 99 -14.24 16.88 15.34
CA SER A 99 -14.20 17.04 16.79
C SER A 99 -13.37 18.24 17.23
N SER A 100 -12.37 18.67 16.45
CA SER A 100 -11.59 19.89 16.76
C SER A 100 -12.41 21.18 16.67
N PHE A 101 -13.55 21.16 15.95
CA PHE A 101 -14.51 22.27 15.88
C PHE A 101 -15.69 22.11 16.85
N SER A 102 -15.67 21.08 17.71
CA SER A 102 -16.75 20.90 18.68
C SER A 102 -16.72 22.02 19.72
N VAL A 103 -17.88 22.67 19.88
CA VAL A 103 -18.08 23.76 20.85
C VAL A 103 -19.35 23.48 21.64
N THR A 104 -19.35 23.86 22.92
CA THR A 104 -20.56 23.84 23.74
C THR A 104 -21.41 25.07 23.47
N GLN A 105 -22.71 25.02 23.78
CA GLN A 105 -23.60 26.19 23.60
C GLN A 105 -23.10 27.45 24.33
N ALA A 106 -22.41 27.29 25.47
CA ALA A 106 -21.83 28.41 26.22
C ALA A 106 -20.66 29.10 25.50
N GLN A 107 -20.02 28.42 24.54
CA GLN A 107 -18.88 28.92 23.77
C GLN A 107 -19.28 29.39 22.37
N MET A 108 -20.55 29.23 21.98
CA MET A 108 -21.05 29.65 20.67
C MET A 108 -21.20 31.16 20.60
N THR A 109 -20.71 31.76 19.52
CA THR A 109 -21.04 33.15 19.15
C THR A 109 -22.32 33.14 18.29
N ALA A 110 -23.16 34.16 18.44
CA ALA A 110 -24.43 34.22 17.71
C ALA A 110 -24.17 34.45 16.21
N ASN A 111 -24.32 33.40 15.40
CA ASN A 111 -24.24 33.45 13.95
C ASN A 111 -25.51 32.84 13.31
N PRO A 112 -26.51 33.65 12.94
CA PRO A 112 -27.82 33.17 12.51
C PRO A 112 -27.86 32.50 11.13
N THR A 113 -26.74 32.47 10.39
CA THR A 113 -26.64 31.80 9.07
C THR A 113 -25.88 30.48 9.12
N GLU A 114 -25.36 30.08 10.28
CA GLU A 114 -24.52 28.90 10.44
C GLU A 114 -25.31 27.68 10.89
N ASN A 115 -25.05 26.53 10.26
CA ASN A 115 -25.67 25.25 10.59
C ASN A 115 -24.75 24.45 11.52
N PHE A 116 -25.31 23.96 12.63
CA PHE A 116 -24.60 23.13 13.59
C PHE A 116 -25.12 21.70 13.54
N VAL A 117 -24.20 20.73 13.56
CA VAL A 117 -24.53 19.30 13.67
C VAL A 117 -24.19 18.84 15.09
N PRO A 118 -25.12 18.23 15.85
CA PRO A 118 -24.83 17.70 17.17
C PRO A 118 -23.72 16.64 17.12
N LEU A 119 -22.77 16.69 18.06
CA LEU A 119 -21.66 15.74 18.12
C LEU A 119 -22.13 14.28 18.26
N SER A 120 -23.28 14.06 18.92
CA SER A 120 -23.93 12.76 19.04
C SER A 120 -24.36 12.15 17.70
N SER A 121 -24.54 12.95 16.65
CA SER A 121 -24.88 12.45 15.31
C SER A 121 -23.65 11.95 14.54
N VAL A 122 -22.45 12.27 15.01
CA VAL A 122 -21.16 11.97 14.36
C VAL A 122 -20.38 10.90 15.13
N GLN A 123 -20.46 10.92 16.46
CA GLN A 123 -19.98 9.84 17.34
C GLN A 123 -21.11 8.80 17.51
N GLY A 124 -21.14 7.83 16.60
CA GLY A 124 -22.00 6.65 16.70
C GLY A 124 -21.50 5.67 17.75
#